data_AF-A0A968QUU5-F1
#
_entry.id   AF-A0A968QUU5-F1
#
_cell.length_a   1.000
_cell.length_b   1.000
_cell.length_c   1.000
_cell.angle_alpha   90.00
_cell.angle_beta   90.00
_cell.angle_gamma   90.00
#
_symmetry.space_group_name_H-M   'P 1'
#
loop_
_entity.id
_entity.type
_entity.pdbx_description
1 polymer ?
#
loop_
_entity_poly.entity_id
_entity_poly.type
_entity_poly.pdbx_seq_one_letter_code
_entity_poly.pdbx_strand_id
1 'polypeptide(L)'
;MMIKVLTLSAVLVVVLLAAINLFMVRPIVKVIENLEQVGNHVETALEQMASVIARLTDSSSNQASAVEQTSASLEEMSGMIRQNTNNANQANSVMIETSGTVTQASGAVTRLTSAMEETSKTSEMTRKIVKTIEEIAFQTNLLALNAAVEAARAGESGAGFAVVAEEVKSLAMRSGEAARNTATLIETSIKGIQNGSEMVGTVNEVFEKLSNGAKKVGGTDSRKLPQLLRNKIRGFRISAMP
;
A
#
# COMPACT_ATOMS: atom_id res chain seq x y z
N MET A 1 -73.31 104.43 25.79
CA MET A 1 -72.81 103.42 26.75
C MET A 1 -73.00 101.99 26.23
N MET A 2 -74.20 101.64 25.75
CA MET A 2 -74.56 100.31 25.24
C MET A 2 -73.69 99.81 24.05
N ILE A 3 -73.37 100.67 23.07
CA ILE A 3 -72.47 100.32 21.93
C ILE A 3 -71.06 99.95 22.40
N LYS A 4 -70.50 100.63 23.41
CA LYS A 4 -69.16 100.35 23.95
C LYS A 4 -69.09 99.00 24.67
N VAL A 5 -70.15 98.62 25.38
CA VAL A 5 -70.26 97.31 26.07
C VAL A 5 -70.37 96.19 25.04
N LEU A 6 -71.15 96.38 23.97
CA LEU A 6 -71.30 95.41 22.88
C LEU A 6 -69.99 95.20 22.10
N THR A 7 -69.23 96.27 21.86
CA THR A 7 -67.91 96.18 21.21
C THR A 7 -66.87 95.52 22.12
N LEU A 8 -66.90 95.79 23.43
CA LEU A 8 -65.97 95.18 24.39
C LEU A 8 -66.25 93.68 24.56
N SER A 9 -67.52 93.26 24.60
CA SER A 9 -67.89 91.85 24.62
C SER A 9 -67.52 91.14 23.32
N ALA A 10 -67.70 91.79 22.16
CA ALA A 10 -67.28 91.24 20.87
C ALA A 10 -65.76 91.05 20.79
N VAL A 11 -64.96 92.01 21.28
CA VAL A 11 -63.50 91.90 21.37
C VAL A 11 -63.09 90.77 22.32
N LEU A 12 -63.74 90.64 23.48
CA LEU A 12 -63.46 89.55 24.43
C LEU A 12 -63.73 88.17 23.80
N VAL A 13 -64.83 88.02 23.06
CA VAL A 13 -65.16 86.78 22.34
C VAL A 13 -64.13 86.48 21.26
N VAL A 14 -63.71 87.49 20.48
CA VAL A 14 -62.66 87.32 19.45
C VAL A 14 -61.33 86.93 20.09
N VAL A 15 -60.96 87.53 21.22
CA VAL A 15 -59.73 87.19 21.97
C VAL A 15 -59.81 85.79 22.55
N LEU A 16 -60.96 85.37 23.09
CA LEU A 16 -61.19 84.00 23.58
C LEU A 16 -61.11 82.97 22.44
N LEU A 17 -61.73 83.25 21.29
CA LEU A 17 -61.66 82.38 20.12
C LEU A 17 -60.23 82.31 19.56
N ALA A 18 -59.51 83.44 19.52
CA ALA A 18 -58.11 83.47 19.14
C ALA A 18 -57.22 82.71 20.14
N ALA A 19 -57.49 82.82 21.44
CA ALA A 19 -56.79 82.07 22.48
C ALA A 19 -57.06 80.56 22.37
N ILE A 20 -58.31 80.13 22.15
CA ILE A 20 -58.64 78.72 21.91
C ILE A 20 -57.95 78.21 20.64
N ASN A 21 -57.99 78.99 19.55
CA ASN A 21 -57.31 78.64 18.31
C ASN A 21 -55.79 78.48 18.50
N LEU A 22 -55.16 79.43 19.22
CA LEU A 22 -53.72 79.47 19.42
C LEU A 22 -53.22 78.45 20.44
N PHE A 23 -53.91 78.31 21.58
CA PHE A 23 -53.48 77.47 22.72
C PHE A 23 -54.02 76.04 22.68
N MET A 24 -55.13 75.77 22.00
CA MET A 24 -55.72 74.42 21.94
C MET A 24 -55.73 73.85 20.52
N VAL A 25 -56.31 74.54 19.54
CA VAL A 25 -56.51 73.98 18.20
C VAL A 25 -55.17 73.72 17.49
N ARG A 26 -54.25 74.70 17.47
CA ARG A 26 -52.95 74.55 16.81
C ARG A 26 -52.07 73.43 17.40
N PRO A 27 -51.91 73.29 18.74
CA PRO A 27 -51.18 72.18 19.32
C PRO A 27 -51.82 70.81 19.01
N ILE A 28 -53.15 70.70 19.06
CA ILE A 28 -53.85 69.44 18.75
C ILE A 28 -53.63 69.04 17.29
N VAL A 29 -53.75 69.98 16.35
CA VAL A 29 -53.48 69.73 14.92
C VAL A 29 -52.04 69.25 14.73
N LYS A 30 -51.06 69.90 15.39
CA LYS A 30 -49.65 69.48 15.32
C LYS A 30 -49.41 68.09 15.89
N VAL A 31 -50.12 67.70 16.96
CA VAL A 31 -50.05 66.34 17.51
C VAL A 31 -50.66 65.32 16.55
N ILE A 32 -51.78 65.65 15.90
CA ILE A 32 -52.41 64.78 14.89
C ILE A 32 -51.48 64.60 13.68
N GLU A 33 -50.88 65.68 13.17
CA GLU A 33 -49.89 65.63 12.08
C GLU A 33 -48.68 64.75 12.45
N ASN A 34 -48.16 64.91 13.68
CA ASN A 34 -47.07 64.06 14.17
C ASN A 34 -47.49 62.59 14.30
N LEU A 35 -48.71 62.31 14.76
CA LEU A 35 -49.23 60.94 14.88
C LEU A 35 -49.42 60.28 13.51
N GLU A 36 -49.88 61.04 12.52
CA GLU A 36 -49.98 60.58 11.13
C GLU A 36 -48.59 60.27 10.56
N GLN A 37 -47.61 61.14 10.78
CA GLN A 37 -46.23 60.91 10.37
C GLN A 37 -45.62 59.67 11.06
N VAL A 38 -45.85 59.50 12.36
CA VAL A 38 -45.42 58.30 13.10
C VAL A 38 -46.11 57.04 12.54
N GLY A 39 -47.41 57.12 12.23
CA GLY A 39 -48.16 56.04 11.59
C GLY A 39 -47.52 55.59 10.27
N ASN A 40 -47.20 56.55 9.39
CA ASN A 40 -46.55 56.28 8.11
C ASN A 40 -45.15 55.67 8.28
N HIS A 41 -44.38 56.13 9.28
CA HIS A 41 -43.09 55.55 9.61
C HIS A 41 -43.20 54.11 10.14
N VAL A 42 -44.20 53.82 10.96
CA VAL A 42 -44.49 52.46 11.45
C VAL A 42 -44.89 51.55 10.29
N GLU A 43 -45.75 52.02 9.38
CA GLU A 43 -46.17 51.26 8.19
C GLU A 43 -44.95 50.90 7.31
N THR A 44 -44.11 51.88 7.00
CA THR A 44 -42.87 51.63 6.22
C THR A 44 -41.93 50.65 6.94
N ALA A 45 -41.78 50.77 8.26
CA ALA A 45 -40.95 49.85 9.04
C ALA A 45 -41.51 48.42 9.04
N LEU A 46 -42.83 48.26 9.10
CA LEU A 46 -43.50 46.95 9.03
C LEU A 46 -43.33 46.31 7.64
N GLU A 47 -43.41 47.08 6.55
CA GLU A 47 -43.13 46.58 5.19
C GLU A 47 -41.67 46.11 5.04
N GLN A 48 -40.72 46.89 5.56
CA GLN A 48 -39.31 46.50 5.59
C GLN A 48 -39.08 45.23 6.42
N MET A 49 -39.71 45.13 7.60
CA MET A 49 -39.65 43.94 8.44
C MET A 49 -40.23 42.72 7.73
N ALA A 50 -41.37 42.85 7.06
CA ALA A 50 -41.97 41.75 6.29
C ALA A 50 -41.02 41.26 5.18
N SER A 51 -40.34 42.18 4.49
CA SER A 51 -39.32 41.84 3.49
C SER A 51 -38.13 41.09 4.10
N VAL A 52 -37.64 41.53 5.26
CA VAL A 52 -36.54 40.85 5.98
C VAL A 52 -36.97 39.46 6.44
N ILE A 53 -38.17 39.31 6.98
CA ILE A 53 -38.71 38.01 7.42
C ILE A 53 -38.84 37.05 6.24
N ALA A 54 -39.31 37.51 5.08
CA ALA A 54 -39.40 36.70 3.88
C ALA A 54 -38.01 36.19 3.44
N ARG A 55 -37.01 37.07 3.40
CA ARG A 55 -35.62 36.69 3.08
C ARG A 55 -35.00 35.76 4.13
N LEU A 56 -35.29 35.98 5.40
CA LEU A 56 -34.80 35.13 6.49
C LEU A 56 -35.41 33.72 6.39
N THR A 57 -36.70 33.64 6.05
CA THR A 57 -37.39 32.36 5.85
C THR A 57 -36.79 31.59 4.68
N ASP A 58 -36.55 32.27 3.55
CA ASP A 58 -35.89 31.67 2.39
C ASP A 58 -34.46 31.19 2.71
N SER A 59 -33.68 32.05 3.38
CA SER A 59 -32.34 31.70 3.85
C SER A 59 -32.35 30.52 4.84
N SER A 60 -33.33 30.46 5.75
CA SER A 60 -33.48 29.38 6.71
C SER A 60 -33.85 28.07 6.01
N SER A 61 -34.69 28.12 4.98
CA SER A 61 -35.03 26.95 4.16
C SER A 61 -33.81 26.43 3.40
N ASN A 62 -33.07 27.33 2.75
CA ASN A 62 -31.83 26.98 2.03
C ASN A 62 -30.77 26.38 2.99
N GLN A 63 -30.67 26.92 4.21
CA GLN A 63 -29.77 26.38 5.21
C GLN A 63 -30.18 24.99 5.69
N ALA A 64 -31.49 24.74 5.87
CA ALA A 64 -32.00 23.41 6.21
C ALA A 64 -31.64 22.39 5.12
N SER A 65 -31.85 22.73 3.83
CA SER A 65 -31.45 21.86 2.71
C SER A 65 -29.94 21.62 2.64
N ALA A 66 -29.11 22.63 2.95
CA ALA A 66 -27.66 22.46 3.01
C ALA A 66 -27.22 21.49 4.13
N VAL A 67 -27.91 21.51 5.27
CA VAL A 67 -27.68 20.59 6.39
C VAL A 67 -28.09 19.16 6.02
N GLU A 68 -29.22 18.98 5.33
CA GLU A 68 -29.65 17.66 4.82
C GLU A 68 -28.62 17.09 3.84
N GLN A 69 -28.16 17.90 2.87
CA GLN A 69 -27.13 17.49 1.92
C GLN A 69 -25.82 17.13 2.62
N THR A 70 -25.40 17.94 3.60
CA THR A 70 -24.19 17.65 4.40
C THR A 70 -24.34 16.33 5.15
N SER A 71 -25.51 16.06 5.72
CA SER A 71 -25.80 14.82 6.45
C SER A 71 -25.74 13.61 5.52
N ALA A 72 -26.32 13.70 4.32
CA ALA A 72 -26.24 12.65 3.30
C ALA A 72 -24.78 12.38 2.87
N SER A 73 -23.97 13.43 2.66
CA SER A 73 -22.55 13.28 2.36
C SER A 73 -21.75 12.64 3.50
N LEU A 74 -22.11 12.93 4.76
CA LEU A 74 -21.48 12.29 5.92
C LEU A 74 -21.84 10.80 6.03
N GLU A 75 -23.06 10.40 5.68
CA GLU A 75 -23.47 8.99 5.61
C GLU A 75 -22.70 8.23 4.54
N GLU A 76 -22.59 8.82 3.34
CA GLU A 76 -21.80 8.24 2.24
C GLU A 76 -20.32 8.11 2.65
N MET A 77 -19.75 9.14 3.26
CA MET A 77 -18.38 9.12 3.77
C MET A 77 -18.17 8.05 4.84
N SER A 78 -19.13 7.87 5.75
CA SER A 78 -19.11 6.80 6.75
C SER A 78 -19.14 5.41 6.10
N GLY A 79 -19.95 5.25 5.05
CA GLY A 79 -19.97 4.04 4.22
C GLY A 79 -18.61 3.76 3.58
N MET A 80 -18.00 4.77 2.95
CA MET A 80 -16.66 4.65 2.35
C MET A 80 -15.58 4.31 3.39
N ILE A 81 -15.63 4.92 4.58
CA ILE A 81 -14.68 4.61 5.68
C ILE A 81 -14.82 3.15 6.11
N ARG A 82 -16.05 2.63 6.25
CA ARG A 82 -16.29 1.21 6.55
C ARG A 82 -15.75 0.30 5.46
N GLN A 83 -16.00 0.62 4.19
CA GLN A 83 -15.47 -0.14 3.06
C GLN A 83 -13.94 -0.14 3.03
N ASN A 84 -13.30 1.01 3.23
CA ASN A 84 -11.84 1.13 3.29
C ASN A 84 -11.25 0.31 4.45
N THR A 85 -11.93 0.29 5.59
CA THR A 85 -11.53 -0.52 6.75
C THR A 85 -11.59 -2.02 6.42
N ASN A 86 -12.67 -2.47 5.77
CA ASN A 86 -12.81 -3.86 5.33
C ASN A 86 -11.72 -4.25 4.31
N ASN A 87 -11.47 -3.38 3.33
CA ASN A 87 -10.41 -3.58 2.34
C ASN A 87 -9.03 -3.68 2.99
N ALA A 88 -8.73 -2.82 3.98
CA ALA A 88 -7.47 -2.87 4.73
C ALA A 88 -7.32 -4.18 5.53
N ASN A 89 -8.40 -4.65 6.17
CA ASN A 89 -8.41 -5.93 6.88
C ASN A 89 -8.19 -7.11 5.94
N GLN A 90 -8.84 -7.11 4.77
CA GLN A 90 -8.66 -8.16 3.76
C GLN A 90 -7.22 -8.17 3.22
N ALA A 91 -6.66 -7.00 2.90
CA ALA A 91 -5.27 -6.87 2.48
C ALA A 91 -4.29 -7.40 3.55
N ASN A 92 -4.56 -7.10 4.83
CA ASN A 92 -3.77 -7.63 5.94
C ASN A 92 -3.81 -9.16 6.02
N SER A 93 -4.98 -9.78 5.88
CA SER A 93 -5.13 -11.24 5.86
C SER A 93 -4.35 -11.89 4.72
N VAL A 94 -4.45 -11.34 3.50
CA VAL A 94 -3.70 -11.82 2.33
C VAL A 94 -2.19 -11.69 2.55
N MET A 95 -1.72 -10.62 3.21
CA MET A 95 -0.30 -10.44 3.52
C MET A 95 0.21 -11.45 4.55
N ILE A 96 -0.60 -11.81 5.55
CA ILE A 96 -0.26 -12.86 6.51
C ILE A 96 -0.11 -14.21 5.80
N GLU A 97 -1.08 -14.57 4.95
CA GLU A 97 -1.03 -15.80 4.15
C GLU A 97 0.21 -15.82 3.24
N THR A 98 0.45 -14.72 2.51
CA THR A 98 1.62 -14.55 1.65
C THR A 98 2.92 -14.71 2.43
N SER A 99 3.03 -14.12 3.62
CA SER A 99 4.20 -14.29 4.48
C SER A 99 4.41 -15.74 4.89
N GLY A 100 3.33 -16.50 5.11
CA GLY A 100 3.39 -17.94 5.37
C GLY A 100 3.96 -18.71 4.18
N THR A 101 3.43 -18.46 2.98
CA THR A 101 3.88 -19.08 1.72
C THR A 101 5.34 -18.76 1.42
N VAL A 102 5.78 -17.52 1.62
CA VAL A 102 7.20 -17.12 1.43
C VAL A 102 8.11 -17.85 2.42
N THR A 103 7.66 -18.05 3.66
CA THR A 103 8.44 -18.82 4.66
C THR A 103 8.61 -20.27 4.23
N GLN A 104 7.54 -20.89 3.70
CA GLN A 104 7.62 -22.26 3.16
C GLN A 104 8.53 -22.34 1.93
N ALA A 105 8.45 -21.35 1.03
CA ALA A 105 9.29 -21.26 -0.16
C ALA A 105 10.77 -21.11 0.21
N SER A 106 11.11 -20.27 1.20
CA SER A 106 12.47 -20.14 1.72
C SER A 106 13.01 -21.47 2.26
N GLY A 107 12.20 -22.22 3.02
CA GLY A 107 12.60 -23.56 3.48
C GLY A 107 12.80 -24.58 2.35
N ALA A 108 12.02 -24.49 1.26
CA ALA A 108 12.23 -25.31 0.07
C ALA A 108 13.54 -24.96 -0.65
N VAL A 109 13.85 -23.67 -0.76
CA VAL A 109 15.12 -23.16 -1.32
C VAL A 109 16.32 -23.64 -0.51
N THR A 110 16.26 -23.60 0.83
CA THR A 110 17.33 -24.14 1.68
C THR A 110 17.60 -25.62 1.40
N ARG A 111 16.55 -26.44 1.28
CA ARG A 111 16.70 -27.86 0.93
C ARG A 111 17.29 -28.06 -0.47
N LEU A 112 16.91 -27.22 -1.42
CA LEU A 112 17.47 -27.24 -2.77
C LEU A 112 18.97 -26.91 -2.76
N THR A 113 19.40 -25.90 -2.01
CA THR A 113 20.82 -25.57 -1.85
C THR A 113 21.61 -26.76 -1.29
N SER A 114 21.10 -27.41 -0.22
CA SER A 114 21.76 -28.60 0.34
C SER A 114 21.85 -29.75 -0.68
N ALA A 115 20.80 -29.99 -1.47
CA ALA A 115 20.83 -31.02 -2.52
C ALA A 115 21.84 -30.69 -3.64
N MET A 116 22.00 -29.41 -4.00
CA MET A 116 23.02 -28.98 -4.96
C MET A 116 24.45 -29.18 -4.42
N GLU A 117 24.69 -28.86 -3.15
CA GLU A 117 25.98 -29.13 -2.49
C GLU A 117 26.32 -30.63 -2.48
N GLU A 118 25.35 -31.48 -2.12
CA GLU A 118 25.51 -32.94 -2.13
C GLU A 118 25.78 -33.48 -3.54
N THR A 119 25.05 -32.97 -4.54
CA THR A 119 25.24 -33.35 -5.94
C THR A 119 26.61 -32.92 -6.47
N SER A 120 27.07 -31.72 -6.09
CA SER A 120 28.40 -31.22 -6.43
C SER A 120 29.48 -32.13 -5.85
N LYS A 121 29.41 -32.42 -4.54
CA LYS A 121 30.34 -33.34 -3.86
C LYS A 121 30.36 -34.73 -4.49
N THR A 122 29.19 -35.27 -4.85
CA THR A 122 29.08 -36.57 -5.51
C THR A 122 29.71 -36.54 -6.90
N SER A 123 29.48 -35.48 -7.67
CA SER A 123 30.10 -35.28 -8.99
C SER A 123 31.63 -35.18 -8.90
N GLU A 124 32.17 -34.55 -7.85
CA GLU A 124 33.62 -34.54 -7.61
C GLU A 124 34.20 -35.92 -7.32
N MET A 125 33.48 -36.75 -6.56
CA MET A 125 33.88 -38.13 -6.31
C MET A 125 33.86 -38.94 -7.60
N THR A 126 32.83 -38.79 -8.43
CA THR A 126 32.76 -39.43 -9.75
C THR A 126 33.91 -38.99 -10.65
N ARG A 127 34.28 -37.70 -10.65
CA ARG A 127 35.44 -37.19 -11.39
C ARG A 127 36.73 -37.90 -10.99
N LYS A 128 36.94 -38.13 -9.69
CA LYS A 128 38.11 -38.88 -9.18
C LYS A 128 38.11 -40.33 -9.68
N ILE A 129 36.96 -41.01 -9.67
CA ILE A 129 36.82 -42.39 -10.15
C ILE A 129 37.15 -42.46 -11.65
N VAL A 130 36.59 -41.55 -12.46
CA VAL A 130 36.85 -41.51 -13.91
C VAL A 130 38.32 -41.26 -14.20
N LYS A 131 38.99 -40.41 -13.43
CA LYS A 131 40.44 -40.21 -13.53
C LYS A 131 41.22 -41.48 -13.23
N THR A 132 40.84 -42.24 -12.19
CA THR A 132 41.45 -43.54 -11.91
C THR A 132 41.22 -44.55 -13.05
N ILE A 133 40.06 -44.54 -13.70
CA ILE A 133 39.79 -45.38 -14.89
C ILE A 133 40.72 -44.99 -16.04
N GLU A 134 40.94 -43.69 -16.30
CA GLU A 134 41.88 -43.22 -17.31
C GLU A 134 43.31 -43.70 -17.00
N GLU A 135 43.74 -43.61 -15.74
CA GLU A 135 45.05 -44.09 -15.28
C GLU A 135 45.20 -45.61 -15.48
N ILE A 136 44.18 -46.41 -15.17
CA ILE A 136 44.16 -47.86 -15.42
C ILE A 136 44.26 -48.14 -16.91
N ALA A 137 43.45 -47.48 -17.74
CA ALA A 137 43.48 -47.66 -19.19
C ALA A 137 44.86 -47.34 -19.78
N PHE A 138 45.51 -46.29 -19.29
CA PHE A 138 46.89 -45.95 -19.69
C PHE A 138 47.90 -47.03 -19.28
N GLN A 139 47.80 -47.55 -18.05
CA GLN A 139 48.66 -48.65 -17.59
C GLN A 139 48.44 -49.94 -18.40
N THR A 140 47.18 -50.28 -18.72
CA THR A 140 46.84 -51.43 -19.56
C THR A 140 47.42 -51.27 -20.97
N ASN A 141 47.35 -50.07 -21.54
CA ASN A 141 47.95 -49.77 -22.85
C ASN A 141 49.47 -49.98 -22.84
N LEU A 142 50.17 -49.56 -21.77
CA LEU A 142 51.61 -49.79 -21.61
C LEU A 142 51.95 -51.29 -21.43
N LEU A 143 51.15 -52.02 -20.65
CA LEU A 143 51.30 -53.47 -20.48
C LEU A 143 51.12 -54.22 -21.80
N ALA A 144 50.10 -53.84 -22.58
CA ALA A 144 49.83 -54.42 -23.89
C ALA A 144 50.94 -54.13 -24.90
N LEU A 145 51.50 -52.91 -24.87
CA LEU A 145 52.67 -52.55 -25.68
C LEU A 145 53.88 -53.43 -25.34
N ASN A 146 54.18 -53.61 -24.05
CA ASN A 146 55.27 -54.49 -23.62
C ASN A 146 55.04 -55.94 -24.06
N ALA A 147 53.81 -56.45 -23.98
CA ALA A 147 53.45 -57.79 -24.44
C ALA A 147 53.60 -57.92 -25.97
N ALA A 148 53.21 -56.91 -26.75
CA ALA A 148 53.39 -56.91 -28.20
C ALA A 148 54.87 -56.94 -28.60
N VAL A 149 55.73 -56.21 -27.87
CA VAL A 149 57.19 -56.23 -28.08
C VAL A 149 57.77 -57.61 -27.78
N GLU A 150 57.39 -58.23 -26.66
CA GLU A 150 57.92 -59.55 -26.31
C GLU A 150 57.39 -60.66 -27.24
N ALA A 151 56.15 -60.53 -27.72
CA ALA A 151 55.58 -61.41 -28.73
C ALA A 151 56.34 -61.30 -30.07
N ALA A 152 56.70 -60.08 -30.50
CA ALA A 152 57.53 -59.88 -31.69
C ALA A 152 58.94 -60.49 -31.52
N ARG A 153 59.48 -60.43 -30.30
CA ARG A 153 60.79 -61.02 -29.95
C ARG A 153 60.78 -62.55 -30.00
N ALA A 154 59.66 -63.18 -29.69
CA ALA A 154 59.48 -64.64 -29.74
C ALA A 154 59.29 -65.20 -31.17
N GLY A 155 59.19 -64.34 -32.20
CA GLY A 155 59.08 -64.77 -33.60
C GLY A 155 57.78 -65.54 -33.88
N GLU A 156 57.86 -66.65 -34.63
CA GLU A 156 56.67 -67.44 -35.00
C GLU A 156 55.90 -68.01 -33.80
N SER A 157 56.59 -68.36 -32.70
CA SER A 157 55.94 -68.87 -31.49
C SER A 157 55.11 -67.81 -30.75
N GLY A 158 55.36 -66.52 -31.02
CA GLY A 158 54.65 -65.38 -30.41
C GLY A 158 53.47 -64.84 -31.23
N ALA A 159 53.24 -65.33 -32.45
CA ALA A 159 52.28 -64.75 -33.39
C ALA A 159 50.85 -64.65 -32.83
N GLY A 160 50.38 -65.67 -32.11
CA GLY A 160 49.06 -65.66 -31.45
C GLY A 160 48.97 -64.66 -30.30
N PHE A 161 50.05 -64.49 -29.53
CA PHE A 161 50.12 -63.52 -28.43
C PHE A 161 50.17 -62.07 -28.93
N ALA A 162 50.82 -61.84 -30.09
CA ALA A 162 50.89 -60.51 -30.70
C ALA A 162 49.49 -59.98 -31.07
N VAL A 163 48.60 -60.84 -31.59
CA VAL A 163 47.21 -60.47 -31.93
C VAL A 163 46.43 -60.08 -30.68
N VAL A 164 46.54 -60.86 -29.59
CA VAL A 164 45.87 -60.55 -28.33
C VAL A 164 46.39 -59.24 -27.74
N ALA A 165 47.70 -59.00 -27.77
CA ALA A 165 48.30 -57.77 -27.27
C ALA A 165 47.79 -56.52 -28.01
N GLU A 166 47.66 -56.57 -29.35
CA GLU A 166 47.12 -55.45 -30.11
C GLU A 166 45.63 -55.21 -29.83
N GLU A 167 44.84 -56.27 -29.62
CA GLU A 167 43.42 -56.13 -29.26
C GLU A 167 43.25 -55.51 -27.86
N VAL A 168 44.07 -55.94 -26.87
CA VAL A 168 44.07 -55.35 -25.52
C VAL A 168 44.50 -53.88 -25.55
N LYS A 169 45.50 -53.54 -26.37
CA LYS A 169 45.95 -52.15 -26.58
C LYS A 169 44.84 -51.29 -27.19
N SER A 170 44.16 -51.78 -28.23
CA SER A 170 43.02 -51.12 -28.86
C SER A 170 41.90 -50.88 -27.85
N LEU A 171 41.55 -51.89 -27.03
CA LEU A 171 40.54 -51.76 -25.99
C LEU A 171 40.93 -50.75 -24.90
N ALA A 172 42.20 -50.74 -24.50
CA ALA A 172 42.72 -49.79 -23.52
C ALA A 172 42.66 -48.34 -24.02
N MET A 173 43.03 -48.08 -25.28
CA MET A 173 42.89 -46.75 -25.88
C MET A 173 41.44 -46.29 -25.93
N ARG A 174 40.51 -47.16 -26.37
CA ARG A 174 39.07 -46.87 -26.39
C ARG A 174 38.51 -46.59 -25.00
N SER A 175 38.97 -47.33 -23.99
CA SER A 175 38.56 -47.11 -22.59
C SER A 175 39.06 -45.76 -22.06
N GLY A 176 40.30 -45.40 -22.35
CA GLY A 176 40.87 -44.10 -21.97
C GLY A 176 40.16 -42.91 -22.64
N GLU A 177 39.81 -43.03 -23.92
CA GLU A 177 39.02 -42.03 -24.64
C GLU A 177 37.62 -41.87 -24.03
N ALA A 178 36.93 -42.98 -23.75
CA ALA A 178 35.62 -42.95 -23.10
C ALA A 178 35.69 -42.31 -21.70
N ALA A 179 36.74 -42.60 -20.92
CA ALA A 179 36.98 -41.97 -19.63
C ALA A 179 37.15 -40.44 -19.75
N ARG A 180 37.95 -39.96 -20.71
CA ARG A 180 38.13 -38.51 -20.97
C ARG A 180 36.83 -37.82 -21.38
N ASN A 181 36.05 -38.44 -22.27
CA ASN A 181 34.74 -37.92 -22.66
C ASN A 181 33.80 -37.83 -21.46
N THR A 182 33.79 -38.86 -20.61
CA THR A 182 33.00 -38.87 -19.37
C THR A 182 33.47 -37.79 -18.39
N ALA A 183 34.77 -37.57 -18.26
CA ALA A 183 35.34 -36.53 -17.40
C ALA A 183 34.87 -35.13 -17.84
N THR A 184 34.86 -34.86 -19.15
CA THR A 184 34.35 -33.60 -19.72
C THR A 184 32.86 -33.37 -19.39
N LEU A 185 32.04 -34.43 -19.47
CA LEU A 185 30.62 -34.34 -19.11
C LEU A 185 30.41 -34.07 -17.62
N ILE A 186 31.22 -34.69 -16.75
CA ILE A 186 31.19 -34.43 -15.31
C ILE A 186 31.60 -32.98 -15.01
N GLU A 187 32.65 -32.47 -15.65
CA GLU A 187 33.09 -31.08 -15.45
C GLU A 187 32.01 -30.08 -15.88
N THR A 188 31.33 -30.36 -17.01
CA THR A 188 30.19 -29.58 -17.47
C THR A 188 29.03 -29.63 -16.48
N SER A 189 28.76 -30.80 -15.90
CA SER A 189 27.71 -30.97 -14.88
C SER A 189 28.01 -30.19 -13.60
N ILE A 190 29.27 -30.20 -13.14
CA ILE A 190 29.72 -29.42 -11.98
C ILE A 190 29.53 -27.92 -12.23
N LYS A 191 29.94 -27.42 -13.40
CA LYS A 191 29.70 -26.01 -13.79
C LYS A 191 28.20 -25.68 -13.78
N GLY A 192 27.35 -26.58 -14.29
CA GLY A 192 25.90 -26.43 -14.26
C GLY A 192 25.33 -26.34 -12.83
N ILE A 193 25.81 -27.18 -11.92
CA ILE A 193 25.42 -27.16 -10.50
C ILE A 193 25.87 -25.87 -9.82
N GLN A 194 27.09 -25.40 -10.09
CA GLN A 194 27.63 -24.15 -9.52
C GLN A 194 26.77 -22.94 -9.93
N ASN A 195 26.45 -22.83 -11.22
CA ASN A 195 25.56 -21.78 -11.73
C ASN A 195 24.15 -21.89 -11.11
N GLY A 196 23.65 -23.12 -10.96
CA GLY A 196 22.39 -23.39 -10.26
C GLY A 196 22.39 -22.88 -8.83
N SER A 197 23.47 -23.14 -8.08
CA SER A 197 23.63 -22.69 -6.70
C SER A 197 23.63 -21.16 -6.58
N GLU A 198 24.27 -20.46 -7.51
CA GLU A 198 24.29 -18.99 -7.54
C GLU A 198 22.89 -18.40 -7.80
N MET A 199 22.15 -18.98 -8.75
CA MET A 199 20.76 -18.58 -9.02
C MET A 199 19.87 -18.81 -7.80
N VAL A 200 20.01 -19.94 -7.12
CA VAL A 200 19.26 -20.25 -5.90
C VAL A 200 19.60 -19.25 -4.78
N GLY A 201 20.87 -18.84 -4.65
CA GLY A 201 21.28 -17.79 -3.71
C GLY A 201 20.57 -16.46 -3.97
N THR A 202 20.50 -16.03 -5.24
CA THR A 202 19.77 -14.82 -5.64
C THR A 202 18.28 -14.92 -5.32
N VAL A 203 17.66 -16.07 -5.59
CA VAL A 203 16.25 -16.32 -5.25
C VAL A 203 16.01 -16.23 -3.74
N ASN A 204 16.94 -16.73 -2.92
CA ASN A 204 16.83 -16.67 -1.47
C ASN A 204 16.83 -15.20 -0.97
N GLU A 205 17.71 -14.35 -1.50
CA GLU A 205 17.71 -12.91 -1.17
C GLU A 205 16.39 -12.22 -1.53
N VAL A 206 15.80 -12.57 -2.69
CA VAL A 206 14.50 -12.03 -3.12
C VAL A 206 13.41 -12.47 -2.15
N PHE A 207 13.41 -13.73 -1.72
CA PHE A 207 12.43 -14.21 -0.73
C PHE A 207 12.62 -13.57 0.65
N GLU A 208 13.84 -13.30 1.09
CA GLU A 208 14.06 -12.53 2.33
C GLU A 208 13.50 -11.10 2.23
N LYS A 209 13.78 -10.41 1.12
CA LYS A 209 13.22 -9.07 0.86
C LYS A 209 11.69 -9.10 0.82
N LEU A 210 11.12 -10.12 0.18
CA LEU A 210 9.67 -10.30 0.09
C LEU A 210 9.04 -10.61 1.47
N SER A 211 9.67 -11.46 2.27
CA SER A 211 9.24 -11.76 3.66
C SER A 211 9.24 -10.50 4.52
N ASN A 212 10.30 -9.70 4.43
CA ASN A 212 10.41 -8.43 5.16
C ASN A 212 9.37 -7.39 4.68
N GLY A 213 9.12 -7.32 3.37
CA GLY A 213 8.08 -6.48 2.78
C GLY A 213 6.69 -6.89 3.25
N ALA A 214 6.37 -8.18 3.18
CA ALA A 214 5.09 -8.72 3.63
C ALA A 214 4.86 -8.47 5.12
N LYS A 215 5.88 -8.61 5.97
CA LYS A 215 5.79 -8.29 7.42
C LYS A 215 5.53 -6.81 7.69
N LYS A 216 6.11 -5.91 6.89
CA LYS A 216 5.86 -4.45 6.98
C LYS A 216 4.42 -4.09 6.62
N VAL A 217 3.88 -4.69 5.56
CA VAL A 217 2.52 -4.38 5.05
C VAL A 217 1.44 -5.10 5.86
N GLY A 218 1.60 -6.39 6.13
CA GLY A 218 0.70 -7.20 6.96
C GLY A 218 0.80 -6.90 8.46
N GLY A 219 1.34 -5.73 8.80
CA GLY A 219 1.42 -5.20 10.15
C GLY A 219 1.91 -6.22 11.16
N THR A 220 2.88 -7.10 10.87
CA THR A 220 3.28 -8.11 11.88
C THR A 220 4.08 -7.46 13.05
N ASP A 221 4.39 -6.16 12.96
CA ASP A 221 4.68 -5.29 14.12
C ASP A 221 3.38 -4.80 14.84
N SER A 222 2.26 -5.50 14.67
CA SER A 222 0.97 -5.29 15.36
C SER A 222 1.02 -5.63 16.84
N ARG A 223 2.17 -6.04 17.38
CA ARG A 223 2.38 -5.97 18.83
C ARG A 223 2.51 -4.52 19.30
N LYS A 224 2.94 -3.59 18.44
CA LYS A 224 3.06 -2.16 18.77
C LYS A 224 1.83 -1.34 18.37
N LEU A 225 1.09 -1.70 17.31
CA LEU A 225 -0.02 -0.88 16.81
C LEU A 225 -1.16 -0.69 17.85
N PRO A 226 -1.59 -1.72 18.60
CA PRO A 226 -2.56 -1.54 19.69
C PRO A 226 -2.01 -0.69 20.83
N GLN A 227 -0.69 -0.72 21.11
CA GLN A 227 -0.07 0.12 22.13
C GLN A 227 0.07 1.57 21.68
N LEU A 228 0.45 1.81 20.42
CA LEU A 228 0.57 3.15 19.84
C LEU A 228 -0.79 3.83 19.71
N LEU A 229 -1.82 3.10 19.27
CA LEU A 229 -3.20 3.59 19.25
C LEU A 229 -3.73 3.83 20.66
N ARG A 230 -3.47 2.93 21.62
CA ARG A 230 -3.88 3.11 23.03
C ARG A 230 -3.15 4.29 23.70
N ASN A 231 -1.89 4.54 23.36
CA ASN A 231 -1.14 5.71 23.82
C ASN A 231 -1.61 7.01 23.16
N LYS A 232 -1.94 7.01 21.87
CA LYS A 232 -2.54 8.17 21.18
C LYS A 232 -3.92 8.51 21.72
N ILE A 233 -4.77 7.50 21.98
CA ILE A 233 -6.10 7.68 22.56
C ILE A 233 -5.99 8.19 24.01
N ARG A 234 -5.03 7.68 24.81
CA ARG A 234 -4.74 8.24 26.14
C ARG A 234 -4.26 9.69 26.09
N GLY A 235 -3.36 10.03 25.16
CA GLY A 235 -2.89 11.41 24.97
C GLY A 235 -4.02 12.38 24.59
N PHE A 236 -4.95 11.94 23.74
CA PHE A 236 -6.12 12.74 23.36
C PHE A 236 -7.09 12.95 24.53
N ARG A 237 -7.24 11.94 25.41
CA ARG A 237 -8.10 12.01 26.59
C ARG A 237 -7.55 12.92 27.70
N ILE A 238 -6.22 13.07 27.77
CA ILE A 238 -5.55 13.95 28.75
C ILE A 238 -5.57 15.43 28.28
N SER A 239 -5.58 15.69 26.97
CA SER A 239 -5.67 17.06 26.42
C SER A 239 -7.08 17.66 26.43
N ALA A 240 -8.11 16.86 26.75
CA ALA A 240 -9.52 17.25 26.74
C ALA A 240 -10.17 17.26 28.14
N MET A 241 -9.38 17.15 29.21
CA MET A 241 -9.83 17.48 30.56
C MET A 241 -9.43 18.95 30.86
N PRO A 242 -10.30 19.72 31.54
CA PRO A 242 -10.27 21.18 31.55
C PRO A 242 -8.99 21.78 32.16
#